data_AF-A0A6N2CWC1-F1
#
_entry.id   AF-A0A6N2CWC1-F1
#
_cell.length_a   1.000
_cell.length_b   1.000
_cell.length_c   1.000
_cell.angle_alpha   90.00
_cell.angle_beta   90.00
_cell.angle_gamma   90.00
#
_symmetry.space_group_name_H-M   'P 1'
#
loop_
_entity.id
_entity.type
_entity.pdbx_description
1 polymer ?
#
loop_
_entity_poly.entity_id
_entity_poly.type
_entity_poly.pdbx_seq_one_letter_code
_entity_poly.pdbx_strand_id
1 'polypeptide(L)'
;MKPLKKKIGAPKKIKKIVKYVERGIIIALIAMMAFLLFLATLELIYNVFLMLFESSENTLLVDLDNLLNVFGIFLLVLIGIELLDTIKVYFKENVIHVEVVILVALIAIARKVIVLDFEYYSGLEILGISAIIISLAAAYFLIKRAGSDMLSAEKFWEEKEITEKIPKKGDGEIVKKVTKVKRKAPAEVTDESEKIDPK
;
A
#
# COMPACT_ATOMS: atom_id res chain seq x y z
N MET A 1 -43.33 20.41 -20.76
CA MET A 1 -43.29 19.09 -20.08
C MET A 1 -41.96 18.97 -19.34
N LYS A 2 -41.93 19.00 -17.99
CA LYS A 2 -40.69 18.86 -17.19
C LYS A 2 -40.42 17.38 -16.90
N PRO A 3 -39.20 16.84 -17.08
CA PRO A 3 -38.92 15.47 -16.70
C PRO A 3 -38.66 15.38 -15.18
N LEU A 4 -39.45 14.55 -14.50
CA LEU A 4 -39.28 14.20 -13.10
C LEU A 4 -38.09 13.23 -12.94
N LYS A 5 -36.92 13.74 -12.50
CA LYS A 5 -35.83 12.89 -12.03
C LYS A 5 -36.18 12.33 -10.65
N LYS A 6 -36.66 11.09 -10.63
CA LYS A 6 -36.88 10.31 -9.40
C LYS A 6 -35.53 9.89 -8.81
N LYS A 7 -35.03 10.60 -7.79
CA LYS A 7 -33.91 10.14 -6.95
C LYS A 7 -34.38 8.94 -6.13
N ILE A 8 -34.13 7.73 -6.61
CA ILE A 8 -34.29 6.49 -5.84
C ILE A 8 -33.11 6.42 -4.84
N GLY A 9 -33.22 7.16 -3.74
CA GLY A 9 -32.28 7.05 -2.63
C GLY A 9 -32.64 5.82 -1.78
N ALA A 10 -31.73 4.85 -1.67
CA ALA A 10 -31.90 3.71 -0.79
C ALA A 10 -32.31 4.16 0.63
N PRO A 11 -33.27 3.48 1.28
CA PRO A 11 -33.78 3.89 2.59
C PRO A 11 -32.62 3.96 3.61
N LYS A 12 -32.57 5.05 4.39
CA LYS A 12 -31.47 5.38 5.33
C LYS A 12 -31.05 4.23 6.26
N LYS A 13 -31.94 3.26 6.54
CA LYS A 13 -31.67 2.06 7.34
C LYS A 13 -30.68 1.09 6.68
N ILE A 14 -30.76 0.91 5.35
CA ILE A 14 -29.88 -0.01 4.61
C ILE A 14 -28.42 0.45 4.70
N LYS A 15 -28.16 1.74 4.53
CA LYS A 15 -26.80 2.30 4.62
C LYS A 15 -26.15 2.10 5.99
N LYS A 16 -26.94 2.10 7.08
CA LYS A 16 -26.41 1.82 8.43
C LYS A 16 -26.06 0.35 8.59
N ILE A 17 -26.94 -0.55 8.17
CA ILE A 17 -26.72 -2.01 8.25
C ILE A 17 -25.48 -2.40 7.45
N VAL A 18 -25.33 -1.90 6.22
CA VAL A 18 -24.16 -2.17 5.38
C VAL A 18 -22.87 -1.78 6.10
N LYS A 19 -22.80 -0.58 6.70
CA LYS A 19 -21.61 -0.15 7.45
C LYS A 19 -21.29 -1.02 8.67
N TYR A 20 -22.30 -1.51 9.38
CA TYR A 20 -22.07 -2.41 10.51
C TYR A 20 -21.55 -3.77 10.07
N VAL A 21 -22.12 -4.33 8.99
CA VAL A 21 -21.68 -5.60 8.42
C VAL A 21 -20.26 -5.47 7.86
N GLU A 22 -19.99 -4.44 7.08
CA GLU A 22 -18.66 -4.12 6.52
C GLU A 22 -17.61 -4.05 7.64
N ARG A 23 -17.89 -3.28 8.70
CA ARG A 23 -16.97 -3.16 9.84
C ARG A 23 -16.77 -4.49 10.57
N GLY A 24 -17.82 -5.30 10.71
CA GLY A 24 -17.73 -6.64 11.30
C GLY A 24 -16.84 -7.58 10.48
N ILE A 25 -16.99 -7.58 9.15
CA ILE A 25 -16.16 -8.38 8.24
C ILE A 25 -14.69 -7.96 8.35
N ILE A 26 -14.39 -6.66 8.33
CA ILE A 26 -13.00 -6.18 8.40
C ILE A 26 -12.33 -6.57 9.73
N ILE A 27 -13.05 -6.44 10.85
CA ILE A 27 -12.51 -6.85 12.17
C ILE A 27 -12.24 -8.36 12.20
N ALA A 28 -13.16 -9.16 11.67
CA ALA A 28 -12.98 -10.61 11.59
C ALA A 28 -11.78 -10.98 10.70
N LEU A 29 -11.61 -10.32 9.56
CA LEU A 29 -10.46 -10.51 8.66
C LEU A 29 -9.13 -10.16 9.35
N ILE A 30 -9.06 -9.00 10.03
CA ILE A 30 -7.85 -8.59 10.77
C ILE A 30 -7.49 -9.61 11.85
N ALA A 31 -8.47 -10.06 12.63
CA ALA A 31 -8.25 -11.04 13.70
C ALA A 31 -7.77 -12.39 13.14
N MET A 32 -8.44 -12.89 12.10
CA MET A 32 -8.07 -14.15 11.45
C MET A 32 -6.68 -14.07 10.81
N MET A 33 -6.36 -12.98 10.13
CA MET A 33 -5.03 -12.79 9.53
C MET A 33 -3.93 -12.70 10.60
N ALA A 34 -4.16 -11.97 11.69
CA ALA A 34 -3.19 -11.91 12.79
C ALA A 34 -2.93 -13.30 13.40
N PHE A 35 -3.98 -14.11 13.55
CA PHE A 35 -3.86 -15.48 14.02
C PHE A 35 -3.10 -16.38 13.04
N LEU A 36 -3.42 -16.32 11.74
CA LEU A 36 -2.70 -17.07 10.71
C LEU A 36 -1.22 -16.69 10.65
N LEU A 37 -0.91 -15.39 10.75
CA LEU A 37 0.47 -14.90 10.80
C LEU A 37 1.23 -15.42 12.01
N PHE A 38 0.57 -15.46 13.18
CA PHE A 38 1.15 -16.02 14.38
C PHE A 38 1.49 -17.50 14.18
N LEU A 39 0.55 -18.31 13.66
CA LEU A 39 0.78 -19.72 13.37
C LEU A 39 1.91 -19.92 12.35
N ALA A 40 1.90 -19.16 11.24
CA ALA A 40 2.94 -19.24 10.22
C ALA A 40 4.33 -18.85 10.77
N THR A 41 4.38 -17.92 11.73
CA THR A 41 5.64 -17.55 12.40
C THR A 41 6.13 -18.68 13.31
N LEU A 42 5.24 -19.34 14.05
CA LEU A 42 5.61 -20.51 14.85
C LEU A 42 6.12 -21.66 13.98
N GLU A 43 5.44 -21.92 12.86
CA GLU A 43 5.86 -22.90 11.86
C GLU A 43 7.26 -22.57 11.32
N LEU A 44 7.52 -21.31 10.99
CA LEU A 44 8.83 -20.86 10.54
C LEU A 44 9.91 -21.11 11.61
N ILE A 45 9.64 -20.76 12.87
CA ILE A 45 10.59 -20.99 13.98
C ILE A 45 10.88 -22.48 14.14
N TYR A 46 9.85 -23.33 14.08
CA TYR A 46 9.99 -24.77 14.17
C TYR A 46 10.85 -25.34 13.03
N ASN A 47 10.60 -24.95 11.78
CA ASN A 47 11.38 -25.41 10.63
C ASN A 47 12.84 -24.94 10.70
N VAL A 48 13.10 -23.71 11.13
CA VAL A 48 14.47 -23.21 11.35
C VAL A 48 15.16 -24.01 12.45
N PHE A 49 14.46 -24.32 13.54
CA PHE A 49 15.00 -25.12 14.63
C PHE A 49 15.38 -26.53 14.15
N LEU A 50 14.46 -27.23 13.48
CA LEU A 50 14.75 -28.55 12.90
C LEU A 50 15.96 -28.51 11.96
N MET A 51 16.00 -27.52 11.06
CA MET A 51 17.11 -27.35 10.11
C MET A 51 18.47 -27.19 10.82
N LEU A 52 18.52 -26.48 11.96
CA LEU A 52 19.76 -26.25 12.71
C LEU A 52 20.19 -27.46 13.56
N PHE A 53 19.25 -28.20 14.16
CA PHE A 53 19.55 -29.24 15.14
C PHE A 53 19.57 -30.66 14.56
N GLU A 54 18.80 -30.95 13.50
CA GLU A 54 18.80 -32.28 12.87
C GLU A 54 19.93 -32.46 11.84
N SER A 55 20.48 -31.38 11.29
CA SER A 55 21.62 -31.42 10.34
C SER A 55 22.96 -31.83 10.99
N SER A 56 22.94 -32.31 12.23
CA SER A 56 24.12 -32.70 13.02
C SER A 56 24.74 -34.04 12.59
N GLU A 57 24.12 -34.84 11.73
CA GLU A 57 24.73 -36.08 11.24
C GLU A 57 25.65 -35.81 10.03
N ASN A 58 26.90 -35.49 10.35
CA ASN A 58 28.09 -35.68 9.52
C ASN A 58 28.38 -34.70 8.36
N THR A 59 27.60 -33.63 8.14
CA THR A 59 27.99 -32.51 7.27
C THR A 59 27.49 -31.16 7.82
N LEU A 60 28.40 -30.24 8.14
CA LEU A 60 28.08 -28.86 8.56
C LEU A 60 27.53 -27.97 7.41
N LEU A 61 27.11 -28.56 6.28
CA LEU A 61 26.60 -27.83 5.14
C LEU A 61 25.07 -27.87 5.16
N VAL A 62 24.46 -26.69 5.20
CA VAL A 62 23.01 -26.53 5.05
C VAL A 62 22.65 -26.80 3.59
N ASP A 63 21.72 -27.71 3.38
CA ASP A 63 21.18 -28.01 2.06
C ASP A 63 20.43 -26.79 1.49
N LEU A 64 20.70 -26.48 0.21
CA LEU A 64 20.14 -25.31 -0.46
C LEU A 64 18.62 -25.41 -0.57
N ASP A 65 18.09 -26.61 -0.81
CA ASP A 65 16.65 -26.83 -0.96
C ASP A 65 15.91 -26.59 0.36
N ASN A 66 16.48 -27.08 1.48
CA ASN A 66 15.98 -26.78 2.82
C ASN A 66 16.00 -25.27 3.13
N LEU A 67 17.08 -24.57 2.75
CA LEU A 67 17.17 -23.14 2.93
C LEU A 67 16.13 -22.37 2.08
N LEU A 68 15.93 -22.76 0.82
CA LEU A 68 14.91 -22.19 -0.06
C LEU A 68 13.49 -22.44 0.48
N ASN A 69 13.23 -23.60 1.07
CA ASN A 69 11.94 -23.90 1.73
C ASN A 69 11.68 -22.97 2.92
N VAL A 70 12.67 -22.77 3.79
CA VAL A 70 12.58 -21.82 4.91
C VAL A 70 12.35 -20.39 4.40
N PHE A 71 13.07 -19.96 3.36
CA PHE A 71 12.81 -18.68 2.72
C PHE A 71 11.39 -18.59 2.14
N GLY A 72 10.86 -19.67 1.57
CA GLY A 72 9.47 -19.74 1.10
C GLY A 72 8.47 -19.43 2.21
N ILE A 73 8.63 -20.06 3.39
CA ILE A 73 7.78 -19.82 4.57
C ILE A 73 7.98 -18.40 5.10
N PHE A 74 9.22 -17.90 5.16
CA PHE A 74 9.51 -16.53 5.59
C PHE A 74 8.82 -15.51 4.68
N LEU A 75 8.96 -15.68 3.37
CA LEU A 75 8.32 -14.80 2.41
C LEU A 75 6.79 -14.95 2.42
N LEU A 76 6.23 -16.11 2.82
CA LEU A 76 4.79 -16.29 3.09
C LEU A 76 4.31 -15.39 4.24
N VAL A 77 5.06 -15.36 5.35
CA VAL A 77 4.78 -14.47 6.50
C VAL A 77 4.80 -13.00 6.08
N LEU A 78 5.79 -12.59 5.27
CA LEU A 78 5.89 -11.20 4.80
C LEU A 78 4.67 -10.74 4.00
N ILE A 79 4.11 -11.56 3.10
CA ILE A 79 2.87 -11.19 2.38
C ILE A 79 1.74 -10.99 3.37
N GLY A 80 1.63 -11.89 4.35
CA GLY A 80 0.52 -11.83 5.29
C GLY A 80 0.59 -10.55 6.11
N ILE A 81 1.79 -10.10 6.48
CA ILE A 81 2.01 -8.81 7.15
C ILE A 81 1.59 -7.65 6.25
N GLU A 82 2.01 -7.67 4.99
CA GLU A 82 1.68 -6.63 4.00
C GLU A 82 0.17 -6.54 3.73
N LEU A 83 -0.48 -7.70 3.55
CA LEU A 83 -1.94 -7.80 3.37
C LEU A 83 -2.69 -7.34 4.63
N LEU A 84 -2.20 -7.73 5.81
CA LEU A 84 -2.77 -7.27 7.07
C LEU A 84 -2.69 -5.75 7.18
N ASP A 85 -1.59 -5.12 6.75
CA ASP A 85 -1.46 -3.67 6.73
C ASP A 85 -2.42 -3.02 5.72
N THR A 86 -2.54 -3.59 4.53
CA THR A 86 -3.51 -3.16 3.51
C THR A 86 -4.95 -3.16 4.05
N ILE A 87 -5.35 -4.22 4.77
CA ILE A 87 -6.68 -4.31 5.38
C ILE A 87 -6.83 -3.31 6.54
N LYS A 88 -5.79 -3.07 7.35
CA LYS A 88 -5.83 -2.05 8.42
C LYS A 88 -5.97 -0.64 7.87
N VAL A 89 -5.29 -0.31 6.77
CA VAL A 89 -5.44 0.98 6.08
C VAL A 89 -6.88 1.13 5.60
N TYR A 90 -7.44 0.09 4.96
CA TYR A 90 -8.85 0.10 4.56
C TYR A 90 -9.79 0.28 5.76
N PHE A 91 -9.53 -0.36 6.90
CA PHE A 91 -10.33 -0.18 8.12
C PHE A 91 -10.34 1.27 8.64
N LYS A 92 -9.21 1.98 8.52
CA LYS A 92 -9.07 3.36 8.99
C LYS A 92 -9.67 4.36 8.02
N GLU A 93 -9.39 4.20 6.73
CA GLU A 93 -9.64 5.22 5.71
C GLU A 93 -10.85 4.91 4.82
N ASN A 94 -11.37 3.68 4.85
CA ASN A 94 -12.45 3.17 3.98
C ASN A 94 -12.15 3.34 2.47
N VAL A 95 -10.86 3.43 2.11
CA VAL A 95 -10.39 3.58 0.74
C VAL A 95 -9.34 2.51 0.46
N ILE A 96 -9.48 1.83 -0.67
CA ILE A 96 -8.49 0.86 -1.15
C ILE A 96 -7.51 1.58 -2.06
N HIS A 97 -6.25 1.61 -1.67
CA HIS A 97 -5.17 2.13 -2.49
C HIS A 97 -4.84 1.08 -3.56
N VAL A 98 -5.37 1.27 -4.77
CA VAL A 98 -5.21 0.30 -5.88
C VAL A 98 -3.73 0.07 -6.21
N GLU A 99 -2.89 1.10 -6.06
CA GLU A 99 -1.43 0.98 -6.23
C GLU A 99 -0.82 -0.08 -5.31
N VAL A 100 -1.20 -0.07 -4.02
CA VAL A 100 -0.70 -1.03 -3.02
C VAL A 100 -1.14 -2.44 -3.36
N VAL A 101 -2.40 -2.64 -3.80
CA VAL A 101 -2.92 -3.96 -4.17
C VAL A 101 -2.13 -4.57 -5.34
N ILE A 102 -1.75 -3.76 -6.33
CA ILE A 102 -0.95 -4.23 -7.46
C ILE A 102 0.49 -4.53 -7.06
N LEU A 103 1.09 -3.73 -6.18
CA LEU A 103 2.40 -4.02 -5.61
C LEU A 103 2.39 -5.35 -4.85
N VAL A 104 1.35 -5.60 -4.05
CA VAL A 104 1.18 -6.88 -3.35
C VAL A 104 1.05 -8.04 -4.35
N ALA A 105 0.33 -7.86 -5.46
CA ALA A 105 0.24 -8.87 -6.52
C ALA A 105 1.60 -9.14 -7.19
N LEU A 106 2.40 -8.10 -7.48
CA LEU A 106 3.75 -8.24 -8.03
C LEU A 106 4.69 -8.96 -7.07
N ILE A 107 4.71 -8.56 -5.79
CA ILE A 107 5.47 -9.25 -4.73
C ILE A 107 5.00 -10.71 -4.64
N ALA A 108 3.70 -10.96 -4.83
CA ALA A 108 3.16 -12.30 -4.70
C ALA A 108 3.66 -13.25 -5.77
N ILE A 109 3.70 -12.79 -7.02
CA ILE A 109 4.24 -13.58 -8.13
C ILE A 109 5.75 -13.67 -8.06
N ALA A 110 6.45 -12.59 -7.71
CA ALA A 110 7.92 -12.58 -7.62
C ALA A 110 8.44 -13.68 -6.69
N ARG A 111 7.88 -13.82 -5.48
CA ARG A 111 8.24 -14.93 -4.59
C ARG A 111 7.88 -16.30 -5.16
N LYS A 112 6.74 -16.43 -5.85
CA LYS A 112 6.36 -17.72 -6.44
C LYS A 112 7.38 -18.18 -7.48
N VAL A 113 7.98 -17.23 -8.21
CA VAL A 113 9.07 -17.48 -9.16
C VAL A 113 10.38 -17.82 -8.44
N ILE A 114 10.70 -17.18 -7.30
CA ILE A 114 11.90 -17.48 -6.51
C ILE A 114 11.91 -18.93 -6.00
N VAL A 115 10.74 -19.45 -5.59
CA VAL A 115 10.58 -20.83 -5.06
C VAL A 115 10.24 -21.83 -6.18
N LEU A 116 10.28 -21.42 -7.44
CA LEU A 116 9.92 -22.28 -8.57
C LEU A 116 11.09 -23.22 -8.90
N ASP A 117 10.81 -24.51 -8.96
CA ASP A 117 11.73 -25.48 -9.53
C ASP A 117 11.47 -25.61 -11.04
N PHE A 118 12.37 -25.06 -11.84
CA PHE A 118 12.23 -25.00 -13.31
C PHE A 118 12.34 -26.36 -14.00
N GLU A 119 12.76 -27.43 -13.30
CA GLU A 119 12.84 -28.76 -13.90
C GLU A 119 11.45 -29.34 -14.23
N TYR A 120 10.41 -28.89 -13.53
CA TYR A 120 9.03 -29.37 -13.71
C TYR A 120 8.18 -28.51 -14.65
N TYR A 121 8.73 -27.43 -15.22
CA TYR A 121 7.99 -26.50 -16.07
C TYR A 121 8.47 -26.55 -17.51
N SER A 122 7.52 -26.67 -18.43
CA SER A 122 7.76 -26.49 -19.86
C SER A 122 8.13 -25.04 -20.18
N GLY A 123 8.87 -24.83 -21.28
CA GLY A 123 9.22 -23.48 -21.73
C GLY A 123 8.00 -22.59 -21.99
N LEU A 124 6.86 -23.17 -22.38
CA LEU A 124 5.61 -22.44 -22.56
C LEU A 124 5.04 -21.92 -21.24
N GLU A 125 5.13 -22.69 -20.15
CA GLU A 125 4.67 -22.26 -18.83
C GLU A 125 5.54 -21.12 -18.30
N ILE A 126 6.87 -21.19 -18.49
CA ILE A 126 7.80 -20.12 -18.11
C ILE A 126 7.49 -18.83 -18.89
N LEU A 127 7.19 -18.93 -20.19
CA LEU A 127 6.74 -17.79 -20.98
C LEU A 127 5.39 -17.24 -20.51
N GLY A 128 4.46 -18.09 -20.09
CA GLY A 128 3.20 -17.66 -19.48
C GLY A 128 3.41 -16.85 -18.20
N ILE A 129 4.32 -17.31 -17.33
CA ILE A 129 4.68 -16.62 -16.08
C ILE A 129 5.29 -15.25 -16.39
N SER A 130 6.22 -15.16 -17.34
CA SER A 130 6.84 -13.87 -17.71
C SER A 130 5.81 -12.89 -18.30
N ALA A 131 4.87 -13.37 -19.11
CA ALA A 131 3.78 -12.57 -19.66
C ALA A 131 2.89 -11.98 -18.56
N ILE A 132 2.57 -12.76 -17.52
CA ILE A 132 1.80 -12.28 -16.35
C ILE A 132 2.57 -11.18 -15.60
N ILE A 133 3.86 -11.38 -15.36
CA ILE A 133 4.71 -10.39 -14.67
C ILE A 133 4.78 -9.08 -15.45
N ILE A 134 5.02 -9.15 -16.76
CA ILE A 134 5.05 -7.99 -17.65
C ILE A 134 3.69 -7.28 -17.63
N SER A 135 2.58 -8.02 -17.68
CA SER A 135 1.23 -7.44 -17.64
C SER A 135 0.95 -6.69 -16.34
N LEU A 136 1.35 -7.25 -15.19
CA LEU A 136 1.19 -6.58 -13.89
C LEU A 136 2.10 -5.37 -13.75
N ALA A 137 3.34 -5.44 -14.23
CA ALA A 137 4.27 -4.31 -14.24
C ALA A 137 3.75 -3.17 -15.12
N ALA A 138 3.20 -3.49 -16.29
CA ALA A 138 2.53 -2.53 -17.16
C ALA A 138 1.30 -1.91 -16.49
N ALA A 139 0.46 -2.70 -15.81
CA ALA A 139 -0.69 -2.20 -15.06
C ALA A 139 -0.26 -1.23 -13.94
N TYR A 140 0.77 -1.57 -13.17
CA TYR A 140 1.34 -0.68 -12.15
C TYR A 140 1.84 0.63 -12.77
N PHE A 141 2.59 0.55 -13.88
CA PHE A 141 3.11 1.72 -14.57
C PHE A 141 2.00 2.65 -15.07
N LEU A 142 0.96 2.09 -15.70
CA LEU A 142 -0.18 2.87 -16.21
C LEU A 142 -0.96 3.54 -15.09
N ILE A 143 -1.20 2.85 -13.98
CA ILE A 143 -1.91 3.43 -12.82
C ILE A 143 -1.09 4.55 -12.18
N LYS A 144 0.24 4.37 -12.04
CA LYS A 144 1.13 5.41 -11.51
C LYS A 144 1.15 6.64 -12.41
N ARG A 145 1.22 6.44 -13.72
CA ARG A 145 1.20 7.52 -14.72
C ARG A 145 -0.16 8.22 -14.82
N ALA A 146 -1.26 7.51 -14.62
CA ALA A 146 -2.59 8.11 -14.57
C ALA A 146 -2.85 8.83 -13.23
N GLY A 147 -2.27 8.32 -12.13
CA GLY A 147 -2.39 8.88 -10.78
C GLY A 147 -1.52 10.12 -10.51
N SER A 148 -0.46 10.36 -11.30
CA SER A 148 0.40 11.55 -11.15
C SER A 148 -0.32 12.88 -11.39
N ASP A 149 -1.44 12.86 -12.12
CA ASP A 149 -2.29 14.05 -12.30
C ASP A 149 -3.13 14.37 -11.05
N MET A 150 -3.39 13.39 -10.18
CA MET A 150 -4.22 13.56 -8.98
C MET A 150 -3.41 14.01 -7.76
N LEU A 151 -2.16 13.54 -7.61
CA LEU A 151 -1.22 13.97 -6.55
C LEU A 151 -0.67 15.39 -6.76
N SER A 152 -0.74 15.89 -7.99
CA SER A 152 -0.35 17.27 -8.30
C SER A 152 -1.32 18.27 -7.67
N ALA A 153 -2.62 17.95 -7.56
CA ALA A 153 -3.64 18.85 -7.01
C ALA A 153 -3.56 19.07 -5.48
N GLU A 154 -3.06 18.08 -4.73
CA GLU A 154 -2.94 18.16 -3.26
C GLU A 154 -1.70 18.96 -2.83
N LYS A 155 -0.63 18.95 -3.64
CA LYS A 155 0.58 19.77 -3.43
C LYS A 155 0.37 21.28 -3.63
N PHE A 156 -0.79 21.71 -4.17
CA PHE A 156 -1.09 23.14 -4.37
C PHE A 156 -1.65 23.88 -3.13
N TRP A 157 -1.87 23.19 -2.01
CA TRP A 157 -2.31 23.80 -0.76
C TRP A 157 -1.24 23.62 0.32
N GLU A 158 -0.25 24.50 0.36
CA GLU A 158 0.63 24.60 1.53
C GLU A 158 -0.15 25.13 2.74
N GLU A 159 -0.07 24.41 3.86
CA GLU A 159 -0.57 24.85 5.15
C GLU A 159 0.52 25.66 5.85
N LYS A 160 0.53 26.99 5.66
CA LYS A 160 1.42 27.88 6.41
C LYS A 160 0.78 28.27 7.74
N GLU A 161 1.52 28.04 8.82
CA GLU A 161 1.21 28.60 10.14
C GLU A 161 1.56 30.09 10.13
N ILE A 162 0.53 30.96 10.16
CA ILE A 162 0.75 32.40 10.29
C ILE A 162 0.65 32.73 11.79
N THR A 163 1.78 33.07 12.40
CA THR A 163 1.81 33.66 13.74
C THR A 163 1.50 35.14 13.65
N GLU A 164 0.29 35.52 14.03
CA GLU A 164 -0.09 36.93 14.11
C GLU A 164 0.19 37.45 15.53
N LYS A 165 0.97 38.53 15.64
CA LYS A 165 1.18 39.24 16.91
C LYS A 165 0.02 40.21 17.10
N ILE A 166 -0.90 39.90 18.00
CA ILE A 166 -2.01 40.78 18.35
C ILE A 166 -1.51 41.74 19.45
N PRO A 167 -1.45 43.07 19.22
CA PRO A 167 -1.15 44.01 20.28
C PRO A 167 -2.32 44.05 21.27
N LYS A 168 -2.06 43.67 22.53
CA LYS A 168 -3.02 43.89 23.62
C LYS A 168 -2.99 45.36 24.04
N LYS A 169 -4.17 45.93 24.25
CA LYS A 169 -4.32 47.26 24.83
C LYS A 169 -4.10 47.16 26.34
N GLY A 170 -2.97 47.66 26.84
CA GLY A 170 -2.58 47.66 28.25
C GLY A 170 -1.51 46.63 28.60
N ASP A 171 -0.63 47.02 29.53
CA ASP A 171 0.63 46.37 29.89
C ASP A 171 0.44 44.90 30.29
N GLY A 172 0.70 44.01 29.35
CA GLY A 172 0.61 42.56 29.54
C GLY A 172 1.09 41.81 28.31
N GLU A 173 1.81 40.72 28.52
CA GLU A 173 2.58 39.95 27.53
C GLU A 173 1.88 39.70 26.18
N ILE A 174 2.70 39.73 25.12
CA ILE A 174 2.35 39.41 23.74
C ILE A 174 1.86 37.95 23.67
N VAL A 175 0.57 37.74 23.44
CA VAL A 175 0.02 36.40 23.18
C VAL A 175 0.23 36.06 21.70
N LYS A 176 1.06 35.04 21.40
CA LYS A 176 1.17 34.46 20.06
C LYS A 176 -0.10 33.65 19.77
N LYS A 177 -0.91 34.08 18.79
CA LYS A 177 -2.00 33.25 18.26
C LYS A 177 -1.53 32.61 16.95
N VAL A 178 -1.40 31.29 16.96
CA VAL A 178 -1.12 30.51 15.75
C VAL A 178 -2.43 30.26 15.04
N THR A 179 -2.58 30.75 13.82
CA THR A 179 -3.75 30.47 12.98
C THR A 179 -3.28 29.73 11.72
N LYS A 180 -3.79 28.53 11.49
CA LYS A 180 -3.54 27.76 10.26
C LYS A 180 -4.39 28.33 9.13
N VAL A 181 -3.75 28.83 8.08
CA VAL A 181 -4.44 29.39 6.90
C VAL A 181 -4.06 28.57 5.68
N LYS A 182 -5.05 27.99 5.00
CA LYS A 182 -4.87 27.33 3.69
C LYS A 182 -4.79 28.38 2.60
N ARG A 183 -3.65 28.51 1.93
CA ARG A 183 -3.47 29.38 0.76
C ARG A 183 -3.06 28.55 -0.46
N LYS A 184 -3.59 28.91 -1.62
CA LYS A 184 -3.20 28.32 -2.91
C LYS A 184 -1.78 28.78 -3.23
N ALA A 185 -0.85 27.86 -3.49
CA ALA A 185 0.49 28.21 -3.96
C ALA A 185 0.38 28.99 -5.28
N PRO A 186 1.09 30.12 -5.47
CA PRO A 186 1.10 30.79 -6.76
C PRO A 186 1.64 29.83 -7.81
N ALA A 187 0.97 29.76 -8.96
CA ALA A 187 1.50 29.05 -10.11
C ALA A 187 2.89 29.61 -10.40
N GLU A 188 3.91 28.76 -10.34
CA GLU A 188 5.24 29.12 -10.78
C GLU A 188 5.12 29.53 -12.24
N VAL A 189 5.19 30.84 -12.49
CA VAL A 189 5.22 31.39 -13.83
C VAL A 189 6.54 30.92 -14.40
N THR A 190 6.51 29.91 -15.26
CA THR A 190 7.63 29.61 -16.14
C THR A 190 7.85 30.85 -16.99
N ASP A 191 8.85 31.63 -16.61
CA ASP A 191 9.26 32.83 -17.33
C ASP A 191 9.79 32.39 -18.71
N GLU A 192 8.94 32.54 -19.72
CA GLU A 192 9.24 32.26 -21.12
C GLU A 192 10.08 33.38 -21.77
N SER A 193 10.83 34.16 -20.98
CA SER A 193 11.59 35.31 -21.47
C SER A 193 13.06 35.38 -21.04
N GLU A 194 13.86 34.40 -21.48
CA GLU A 194 15.29 34.63 -21.67
C GLU A 194 15.73 34.18 -23.08
N LYS A 195 15.53 35.08 -24.04
CA LYS A 195 16.23 35.09 -25.34
C LYS A 195 17.72 35.32 -25.08
N ILE A 196 18.60 34.71 -25.88
CA ILE A 196 19.66 35.42 -26.62
C ILE A 196 20.02 34.64 -27.91
N ASP A 197 19.63 35.27 -29.02
CA ASP A 197 20.23 35.41 -30.37
C ASP A 197 21.37 34.47 -30.85
N PRO A 198 21.31 33.96 -32.11
CA PRO A 198 22.44 33.34 -32.80
C PRO A 198 23.29 34.43 -33.51
N LYS A 199 24.59 34.46 -33.21
CA LYS A 199 25.61 35.07 -34.07
C LYS A 199 26.64 34.01 -34.46
#